data_AF-G9KWJ2-F1
#
_entry.id   AF-G9KWJ2-F1
#
_cell.length_a   1.000
_cell.length_b   1.000
_cell.length_c   1.000
_cell.angle_alpha   90.00
_cell.angle_beta   90.00
_cell.angle_gamma   90.00
#
_symmetry.space_group_name_H-M   'P 1'
#
loop_
_entity.id
_entity.type
_entity.pdbx_description
1 polymer ?
#
loop_
_entity_poly.entity_id
_entity_poly.type
_entity_poly.pdbx_seq_one_letter_code
_entity_poly.pdbx_strand_id
1 'polypeptide(L)'
;ERAALEQLQGHRNIVTLYGVFTIHFSPNVPSRCLLLELLDVSVSELLLYSSHQGCSMWMIQHCARDVLEALAFLHHEGYVHADLKPRNILWSAENECFKLIDFGLSFKEGNQDVKYIQTDGYRAPEAELQNCLAQAGLQSDTECTSAVDLWSLGIILLEMFSGMKLKHTVRSQEWKANSSAIIDHIFASKAVVNAAIPAYHLRDLIKSMLHDDPSRRIPAEMALCSPFFSIPFAPHIEDLVMLPTPVLRLLNVLDDDYLENEEEYEDVVEDVKEECQKYGPVVSLLVPKENPGRGQVFVEYANAGDSKAAQKLLTGRMFDGKFVVATF
;
A
#
# COMPACT_ATOMS: atom_id res chain seq x y z
N GLU A 1 -20.18 -5.41 -3.37
CA GLU A 1 -19.19 -6.16 -2.56
C GLU A 1 -19.17 -7.68 -2.75
N ARG A 2 -19.98 -8.49 -2.06
CA ARG A 2 -19.88 -9.98 -2.12
C ARG A 2 -19.73 -10.53 -3.54
N ALA A 3 -20.66 -10.17 -4.43
CA ALA A 3 -20.67 -10.69 -5.80
C ALA A 3 -19.43 -10.29 -6.60
N ALA A 4 -18.87 -9.11 -6.34
CA ALA A 4 -17.61 -8.69 -6.95
C ALA A 4 -16.46 -9.51 -6.39
N LEU A 5 -16.34 -9.62 -5.06
CA LEU A 5 -15.28 -10.41 -4.43
C LEU A 5 -15.33 -11.89 -4.83
N GLU A 6 -16.50 -12.51 -4.94
CA GLU A 6 -16.64 -13.90 -5.42
C GLU A 6 -16.15 -14.09 -6.86
N GLN A 7 -16.28 -13.08 -7.73
CA GLN A 7 -15.80 -13.13 -9.13
C GLN A 7 -14.31 -12.81 -9.24
N LEU A 8 -13.80 -11.92 -8.39
CA LEU A 8 -12.45 -11.36 -8.47
C LEU A 8 -11.41 -12.12 -7.63
N GLN A 9 -11.74 -13.34 -7.17
CA GLN A 9 -10.82 -14.16 -6.38
C GLN A 9 -9.59 -14.60 -7.19
N GLY A 10 -8.47 -14.81 -6.49
CA GLY A 10 -7.26 -15.42 -7.04
C GLY A 10 -6.20 -14.42 -7.53
N HIS A 11 -6.51 -13.13 -7.62
CA HIS A 11 -5.50 -12.11 -7.92
C HIS A 11 -4.70 -11.75 -6.66
N ARG A 12 -3.36 -11.75 -6.76
CA ARG A 12 -2.47 -11.52 -5.60
C ARG A 12 -2.68 -10.17 -4.93
N ASN A 13 -3.06 -9.14 -5.68
CA ASN A 13 -3.28 -7.77 -5.20
C ASN A 13 -4.75 -7.45 -4.87
N ILE A 14 -5.62 -8.45 -4.74
CA ILE A 14 -7.00 -8.30 -4.28
C ILE A 14 -7.18 -9.14 -3.02
N VAL A 15 -7.89 -8.60 -2.03
CA VAL A 15 -8.16 -9.31 -0.77
C VAL A 15 -8.89 -10.63 -1.00
N THR A 16 -8.43 -11.67 -0.31
CA THR A 16 -9.05 -12.99 -0.40
C THR A 16 -10.33 -13.04 0.42
N LEU A 17 -11.41 -13.58 -0.15
CA LEU A 17 -12.68 -13.87 0.54
C LEU A 17 -12.71 -15.36 0.91
N TYR A 18 -12.57 -15.66 2.19
CA TYR A 18 -12.64 -17.03 2.69
C TYR A 18 -14.08 -17.55 2.83
N GLY A 19 -15.04 -16.66 3.05
CA GLY A 19 -16.43 -17.06 3.15
C GLY A 19 -17.40 -15.96 3.55
N VAL A 20 -18.68 -16.31 3.57
CA VAL A 20 -19.77 -15.42 3.96
C VAL A 20 -20.64 -16.14 4.98
N PHE A 21 -20.98 -15.44 6.06
CA PHE A 21 -21.85 -15.98 7.10
C PHE A 21 -22.84 -14.92 7.59
N THR A 22 -23.85 -15.34 8.35
CA THR A 22 -24.88 -14.45 8.89
C THR A 22 -24.89 -14.58 10.41
N ILE A 23 -24.83 -13.45 11.11
CA ILE A 23 -24.94 -13.40 12.57
C ILE A 23 -26.28 -12.74 12.93
N HIS A 24 -26.97 -13.30 13.92
CA HIS A 24 -28.19 -12.73 14.48
C HIS A 24 -27.88 -12.03 15.82
N PHE A 25 -27.39 -10.79 15.76
CA PHE A 25 -27.18 -9.97 16.97
C PHE A 25 -28.52 -9.55 17.62
N SER A 26 -29.58 -9.48 16.81
CA SER A 26 -30.95 -9.32 17.28
C SER A 26 -31.87 -10.31 16.55
N PRO A 27 -32.99 -10.73 17.15
CA PRO A 27 -33.90 -11.70 16.55
C PRO A 27 -34.44 -11.28 15.16
N ASN A 28 -34.49 -9.97 14.89
CA ASN A 28 -35.22 -9.41 13.75
C ASN A 28 -34.33 -8.81 12.65
N VAL A 29 -33.01 -8.70 12.85
CA VAL A 29 -32.10 -8.13 11.84
C VAL A 29 -30.86 -9.02 11.70
N PRO A 30 -30.82 -9.91 10.69
CA PRO A 30 -29.61 -10.66 10.36
C PRO A 30 -28.54 -9.72 9.80
N SER A 31 -27.32 -9.80 10.35
CA SER A 31 -26.14 -9.11 9.82
C SER A 31 -25.35 -10.08 8.95
N ARG A 32 -25.10 -9.70 7.68
CA ARG A 32 -24.22 -10.45 6.79
C ARG A 32 -22.77 -10.08 7.07
N CYS A 33 -21.91 -11.07 7.17
CA CYS A 33 -20.49 -10.91 7.49
C CYS A 33 -19.64 -11.56 6.39
N LEU A 34 -18.55 -10.87 6.02
CA LEU A 34 -17.53 -11.38 5.10
C LEU A 34 -16.33 -11.82 5.95
N LEU A 35 -15.85 -13.04 5.74
CA LEU A 35 -14.59 -13.53 6.30
C LEU A 35 -13.50 -13.29 5.26
N LEU A 36 -12.64 -12.32 5.52
CA LEU A 36 -11.58 -11.88 4.61
C LEU A 36 -10.20 -12.27 5.15
N GLU A 37 -9.22 -12.26 4.26
CA GLU A 37 -7.80 -12.22 4.62
C GLU A 37 -7.51 -11.07 5.60
N LEU A 38 -6.73 -11.37 6.64
CA LEU A 38 -6.21 -10.36 7.55
C LEU A 38 -4.99 -9.72 6.90
N LEU A 39 -5.03 -8.41 6.73
CA LEU A 39 -3.94 -7.60 6.17
C LEU A 39 -3.37 -6.67 7.24
N ASP A 40 -2.22 -6.08 6.94
CA ASP A 40 -1.42 -5.27 7.85
C ASP A 40 -1.66 -3.78 7.65
N VAL A 41 -0.59 -3.02 7.41
CA VAL A 41 -0.58 -1.56 7.44
C VAL A 41 -1.25 -1.03 6.18
N SER A 42 -2.16 -0.08 6.35
CA SER A 42 -2.78 0.66 5.24
C SER A 42 -1.89 1.79 4.74
N VAL A 43 -2.04 2.18 3.47
CA VAL A 43 -1.37 3.38 2.94
C VAL A 43 -1.76 4.63 3.74
N SER A 44 -2.97 4.67 4.32
CA SER A 44 -3.37 5.75 5.24
C SER A 44 -2.49 5.82 6.49
N GLU A 45 -2.09 4.69 7.06
CA GLU A 45 -1.19 4.64 8.21
C GLU A 45 0.24 5.00 7.82
N LEU A 46 0.73 4.51 6.67
CA LEU A 46 2.06 4.89 6.14
C LEU A 46 2.19 6.40 5.95
N LEU A 47 1.15 7.05 5.40
CA LEU A 47 1.10 8.50 5.26
C LEU A 47 1.18 9.22 6.61
N LEU A 48 0.58 8.68 7.67
CA LEU A 48 0.66 9.26 9.02
C LEU A 48 2.09 9.13 9.60
N TYR A 49 2.73 7.97 9.42
CA TYR A 49 4.11 7.76 9.88
C TYR A 49 5.13 8.64 9.15
N SER A 50 4.88 8.95 7.88
CA SER A 50 5.76 9.81 7.07
C SER A 50 5.88 11.25 7.58
N SER A 51 5.13 11.66 8.62
CA SER A 51 5.28 12.96 9.28
C SER A 51 5.27 14.16 8.33
N HIS A 52 4.40 14.11 7.31
CA HIS A 52 4.28 15.10 6.23
C HIS A 52 5.49 15.21 5.28
N GLN A 53 6.42 14.26 5.32
CA GLN A 53 7.55 14.16 4.41
C GLN A 53 7.26 13.28 3.19
N GLY A 54 6.12 12.58 3.15
CA GLY A 54 5.81 11.65 2.08
C GLY A 54 6.64 10.36 2.18
N CYS A 55 6.30 9.39 1.36
CA CYS A 55 6.91 8.07 1.33
C CYS A 55 8.17 8.06 0.45
N SER A 56 9.02 7.05 0.66
CA SER A 56 10.16 6.81 -0.23
C SER A 56 9.69 6.46 -1.65
N MET A 57 10.56 6.67 -2.64
CA MET A 57 10.24 6.32 -4.03
C MET A 57 10.07 4.82 -4.23
N TRP A 58 10.76 4.00 -3.42
CA TRP A 58 10.58 2.55 -3.42
C TRP A 58 9.15 2.19 -2.98
N MET A 59 8.69 2.75 -1.85
CA MET A 59 7.33 2.53 -1.34
C MET A 59 6.26 2.97 -2.34
N ILE A 60 6.43 4.16 -2.94
CA ILE A 60 5.50 4.68 -3.95
C ILE A 60 5.47 3.78 -5.18
N GLN A 61 6.63 3.33 -5.67
CA GLN A 61 6.72 2.46 -6.84
C GLN A 61 6.09 1.09 -6.57
N HIS A 62 6.33 0.49 -5.40
CA HIS A 62 5.80 -0.81 -5.01
C HIS A 62 4.27 -0.74 -4.90
N CYS A 63 3.74 0.24 -4.15
CA CYS A 63 2.30 0.47 -4.04
C CYS A 63 1.65 0.76 -5.40
N ALA A 64 2.25 1.61 -6.24
CA ALA A 64 1.70 1.96 -7.54
C ALA A 64 1.60 0.73 -8.46
N ARG A 65 2.64 -0.11 -8.48
CA ARG A 65 2.67 -1.31 -9.31
C ARG A 65 1.58 -2.30 -8.88
N ASP A 66 1.54 -2.64 -7.60
CA ASP A 66 0.59 -3.60 -7.04
C ASP A 66 -0.87 -3.17 -7.26
N VAL A 67 -1.16 -1.89 -7.03
CA VAL A 67 -2.52 -1.35 -7.24
C VAL A 67 -2.86 -1.30 -8.72
N LEU A 68 -1.93 -0.93 -9.60
CA LEU A 68 -2.17 -0.95 -11.05
C LEU A 68 -2.37 -2.37 -11.60
N GLU A 69 -1.65 -3.36 -11.09
CA GLU A 69 -1.87 -4.78 -11.43
C GLU A 69 -3.27 -5.22 -10.99
N ALA A 70 -3.69 -4.86 -9.78
CA ALA A 70 -5.06 -5.12 -9.31
C ALA A 70 -6.12 -4.45 -10.19
N LEU A 71 -5.91 -3.17 -10.55
CA LEU A 71 -6.85 -2.40 -11.37
C LEU A 71 -6.91 -2.92 -12.80
N ALA A 72 -5.78 -3.26 -13.42
CA ALA A 72 -5.76 -3.86 -14.76
C ALA A 72 -6.57 -5.16 -14.80
N PHE A 73 -6.38 -6.05 -13.82
CA PHE A 73 -7.20 -7.25 -13.69
C PHE A 73 -8.68 -6.93 -13.47
N LEU A 74 -8.98 -6.04 -12.53
CA LEU A 74 -10.35 -5.64 -12.19
C LEU A 74 -11.11 -5.07 -13.41
N HIS A 75 -10.45 -4.18 -14.14
CA HIS A 75 -10.99 -3.48 -15.30
C HIS A 75 -11.16 -4.44 -16.48
N HIS A 76 -10.25 -5.41 -16.65
CA HIS A 76 -10.40 -6.49 -17.62
C HIS A 76 -11.64 -7.35 -17.37
N GLU A 77 -11.96 -7.65 -16.11
CA GLU A 77 -13.19 -8.36 -15.70
C GLU A 77 -14.46 -7.47 -15.80
N GLY A 78 -14.30 -6.22 -16.22
CA GLY A 78 -15.38 -5.24 -16.41
C GLY A 78 -15.87 -4.60 -15.13
N TYR A 79 -15.12 -4.70 -14.03
CA TYR A 79 -15.45 -4.07 -12.76
C TYR A 79 -14.74 -2.72 -12.61
N VAL A 80 -15.39 -1.80 -11.91
CA VAL A 80 -14.81 -0.54 -11.43
C VAL A 80 -14.80 -0.62 -9.90
N HIS A 81 -13.68 -0.29 -9.25
CA HIS A 81 -13.58 -0.34 -7.78
C HIS A 81 -14.40 0.78 -7.15
N ALA A 82 -14.29 1.99 -7.71
CA ALA A 82 -15.06 3.19 -7.38
C ALA A 82 -14.91 3.73 -5.95
N ASP A 83 -14.03 3.16 -5.11
CA ASP A 83 -13.69 3.70 -3.79
C ASP A 83 -12.22 3.60 -3.40
N LEU A 84 -11.30 3.86 -4.34
CA LEU A 84 -9.88 3.94 -4.00
C LEU A 84 -9.63 5.14 -3.08
N LYS A 85 -9.00 4.83 -1.95
CA LYS A 85 -8.49 5.79 -0.96
C LYS A 85 -7.36 5.11 -0.18
N PRO A 86 -6.47 5.85 0.50
CA PRO A 86 -5.33 5.26 1.20
C PRO A 86 -5.70 4.20 2.24
N ARG A 87 -6.90 4.27 2.82
CA ARG A 87 -7.38 3.26 3.78
C ARG A 87 -7.80 1.94 3.11
N ASN A 88 -8.05 1.93 1.80
CA ASN A 88 -8.51 0.75 1.06
C ASN A 88 -7.37 0.06 0.28
N ILE A 89 -6.13 0.42 0.58
CA ILE A 89 -4.91 -0.21 0.06
C ILE A 89 -4.09 -0.66 1.26
N LEU A 90 -3.98 -1.97 1.49
CA LEU A 90 -3.30 -2.54 2.65
C LEU A 90 -2.15 -3.44 2.23
N TRP A 91 -1.11 -3.47 3.04
CA TRP A 91 0.01 -4.39 2.91
C TRP A 91 -0.38 -5.81 3.36
N SER A 92 0.05 -6.81 2.60
CA SER A 92 0.01 -8.23 2.98
C SER A 92 1.43 -8.65 3.33
N ALA A 93 1.75 -8.81 4.61
CA ALA A 93 3.09 -9.19 5.04
C ALA A 93 3.53 -10.55 4.50
N GLU A 94 2.60 -11.50 4.44
CA GLU A 94 2.84 -12.87 3.96
C GLU A 94 3.16 -12.92 2.45
N ASN A 95 2.57 -12.02 1.66
CA ASN A 95 2.73 -12.00 0.19
C ASN A 95 3.66 -10.88 -0.30
N GLU A 96 4.15 -10.07 0.63
CA GLU A 96 4.99 -8.89 0.40
C GLU A 96 4.46 -7.96 -0.70
N CYS A 97 3.15 -7.72 -0.70
CA CYS A 97 2.49 -6.87 -1.69
C CYS A 97 1.33 -6.08 -1.11
N PHE A 98 0.99 -4.97 -1.77
CA PHE A 98 -0.23 -4.21 -1.50
C PHE A 98 -1.44 -4.89 -2.15
N LYS A 99 -2.56 -4.86 -1.44
CA LYS A 99 -3.85 -5.38 -1.89
C LYS A 99 -4.97 -4.34 -1.76
N LEU A 100 -5.90 -4.39 -2.71
CA LEU A 100 -7.15 -3.64 -2.64
C LEU A 100 -8.16 -4.35 -1.74
N ILE A 101 -8.85 -3.56 -0.93
CA ILE A 101 -9.96 -3.98 -0.08
C ILE A 101 -11.20 -3.09 -0.33
N ASP A 102 -12.33 -3.48 0.26
CA ASP A 102 -13.56 -2.67 0.31
C ASP A 102 -14.16 -2.42 -1.08
N PHE A 103 -14.84 -3.44 -1.58
CA PHE A 103 -15.59 -3.42 -2.85
C PHE A 103 -17.05 -3.02 -2.60
N GLY A 104 -17.29 -2.20 -1.57
CA GLY A 104 -18.62 -1.72 -1.17
C GLY A 104 -19.31 -0.91 -2.26
N LEU A 105 -18.53 -0.10 -3.00
CA LEU A 105 -19.01 0.76 -4.09
C LEU A 105 -18.69 0.21 -5.49
N SER A 106 -18.07 -0.97 -5.58
CA SER A 106 -17.68 -1.53 -6.87
C SER A 106 -18.89 -1.87 -7.71
N PHE A 107 -18.84 -1.60 -9.02
CA PHE A 107 -19.90 -1.92 -9.96
C PHE A 107 -19.34 -2.50 -11.25
N LYS A 108 -20.19 -3.12 -12.06
CA LYS A 108 -19.82 -3.60 -13.39
C LYS A 108 -20.10 -2.49 -14.40
N GLU A 109 -19.15 -2.19 -15.26
CA GLU A 109 -19.30 -1.16 -16.29
C GLU A 109 -20.52 -1.43 -17.18
N GLY A 110 -21.33 -0.40 -17.44
CA GLY A 110 -22.62 -0.52 -18.12
C GLY A 110 -23.78 -1.04 -17.25
N ASN A 111 -23.54 -1.29 -15.97
CA ASN A 111 -24.55 -1.64 -14.97
C ASN A 111 -24.25 -0.95 -13.64
N GLN A 112 -24.15 0.37 -13.68
CA GLN A 112 -23.89 1.18 -12.50
C GLN A 112 -25.15 1.31 -11.63
N ASP A 113 -25.25 0.48 -10.60
CA ASP A 113 -26.37 0.46 -9.65
C ASP A 113 -26.20 1.44 -8.47
N VAL A 114 -25.02 2.05 -8.37
CA VAL A 114 -24.64 3.03 -7.34
C VAL A 114 -24.82 4.47 -7.82
N LYS A 115 -25.56 5.26 -7.03
CA LYS A 115 -25.79 6.69 -7.32
C LYS A 115 -24.63 7.58 -6.87
N TYR A 116 -23.99 7.20 -5.78
CA TYR A 116 -22.89 7.93 -5.16
C TYR A 116 -21.63 7.08 -5.24
N ILE A 117 -20.65 7.56 -5.99
CA ILE A 117 -19.38 6.88 -6.16
C ILE A 117 -18.23 7.73 -5.65
N GLN A 118 -17.16 7.05 -5.25
CA GLN A 118 -15.91 7.58 -4.73
C GLN A 118 -16.03 8.43 -3.46
N THR A 119 -15.10 8.19 -2.55
CA THR A 119 -14.90 9.02 -1.37
C THR A 119 -14.44 10.44 -1.74
N ASP A 120 -14.98 11.44 -1.04
CA ASP A 120 -14.60 12.85 -1.20
C ASP A 120 -13.10 13.06 -0.95
N GLY A 121 -12.45 13.85 -1.81
CA GLY A 121 -11.00 14.05 -1.84
C GLY A 121 -10.25 13.15 -2.83
N TYR A 122 -10.83 12.01 -3.23
CA TYR A 122 -10.26 11.09 -4.23
C TYR A 122 -11.16 10.95 -5.47
N ARG A 123 -12.24 11.72 -5.53
CA ARG A 123 -13.28 11.65 -6.56
C ARG A 123 -12.87 12.35 -7.85
N ALA A 124 -13.13 11.70 -8.98
CA ALA A 124 -12.90 12.22 -10.32
C ALA A 124 -13.91 13.33 -10.70
N PRO A 125 -13.58 14.23 -11.63
CA PRO A 125 -14.48 15.31 -12.06
C PRO A 125 -15.82 14.79 -12.59
N GLU A 126 -15.81 13.73 -13.39
CA GLU A 126 -17.02 13.10 -13.94
C GLU A 126 -17.88 12.43 -12.86
N ALA A 127 -17.26 11.84 -11.85
CA ALA A 127 -17.95 11.28 -10.69
C ALA A 127 -18.55 12.37 -9.79
N GLU A 128 -17.87 13.51 -9.63
CA GLU A 128 -18.42 14.68 -8.92
C GLU A 128 -19.65 15.22 -9.65
N LEU A 129 -19.58 15.35 -10.98
CA LEU A 129 -20.72 15.77 -11.80
C LEU A 129 -21.90 14.81 -11.63
N GLN A 130 -21.66 13.50 -11.74
CA GLN A 130 -22.70 12.49 -11.56
C GLN A 130 -23.33 12.56 -10.16
N ASN A 131 -22.53 12.65 -9.11
CA ASN A 131 -23.02 12.75 -7.74
C ASN A 131 -23.85 14.04 -7.53
N CYS A 132 -23.44 15.16 -8.13
CA CYS A 132 -24.21 16.41 -8.11
C CYS A 132 -25.57 16.26 -8.80
N LEU A 133 -25.61 15.62 -9.98
CA LEU A 133 -26.86 15.37 -10.70
C LEU A 133 -27.79 14.45 -9.90
N ALA A 134 -27.25 13.39 -9.31
CA ALA A 134 -28.00 12.47 -8.47
C ALA A 134 -28.61 13.16 -7.24
N GLN A 135 -27.88 14.11 -6.61
CA GLN A 135 -28.41 14.95 -5.52
C GLN A 135 -29.55 15.84 -5.97
N ALA A 136 -29.49 16.36 -7.20
CA ALA A 136 -30.56 17.15 -7.81
C ALA A 136 -31.75 16.30 -8.30
N GLY A 137 -31.69 14.96 -8.16
CA GLY A 137 -32.71 14.05 -8.66
C GLY A 137 -32.68 13.86 -10.18
N LEU A 138 -31.59 14.26 -10.84
CA LEU A 138 -31.37 14.12 -12.28
C LEU A 138 -30.55 12.86 -12.57
N GLN A 139 -30.76 12.28 -13.75
CA GLN A 139 -29.92 11.20 -14.26
C GLN A 139 -28.79 11.78 -15.12
N SER A 140 -27.60 11.20 -14.99
CA SER A 140 -26.50 11.47 -15.92
C SER A 140 -26.73 10.68 -17.20
N ASP A 141 -26.51 11.31 -18.35
CA ASP A 141 -26.56 10.63 -19.65
C ASP A 141 -25.33 9.73 -19.89
N THR A 142 -24.28 9.90 -19.08
CA THR A 142 -23.02 9.15 -19.18
C THR A 142 -22.68 8.51 -17.83
N GLU A 143 -22.44 7.20 -17.83
CA GLU A 143 -21.97 6.44 -16.67
C GLU A 143 -20.46 6.64 -16.44
N CYS A 144 -20.02 6.47 -15.20
CA CYS A 144 -18.60 6.50 -14.89
C CYS A 144 -17.93 5.19 -15.33
N THR A 145 -16.75 5.32 -15.95
CA THR A 145 -15.95 4.18 -16.41
C THR A 145 -14.85 3.84 -15.41
N SER A 146 -14.08 2.79 -15.70
CA SER A 146 -12.85 2.43 -14.96
C SER A 146 -11.84 3.58 -14.80
N ALA A 147 -11.91 4.60 -15.66
CA ALA A 147 -11.06 5.80 -15.58
C ALA A 147 -11.15 6.50 -14.22
N VAL A 148 -12.27 6.41 -13.50
CA VAL A 148 -12.41 7.05 -12.18
C VAL A 148 -11.41 6.48 -11.15
N ASP A 149 -11.08 5.19 -11.24
CA ASP A 149 -10.12 4.55 -10.33
C ASP A 149 -8.71 5.09 -10.54
N LEU A 150 -8.34 5.38 -11.80
CA LEU A 150 -7.03 5.93 -12.15
C LEU A 150 -6.89 7.36 -11.63
N TRP A 151 -7.96 8.15 -11.63
CA TRP A 151 -7.95 9.45 -10.97
C TRP A 151 -7.69 9.32 -9.46
N SER A 152 -8.44 8.44 -8.78
CA SER A 152 -8.25 8.22 -7.34
C SER A 152 -6.81 7.78 -7.02
N LEU A 153 -6.26 6.85 -7.80
CA LEU A 153 -4.87 6.41 -7.65
C LEU A 153 -3.89 7.56 -7.88
N GLY A 154 -4.09 8.38 -8.91
CA GLY A 154 -3.25 9.55 -9.18
C GLY A 154 -3.20 10.52 -7.99
N ILE A 155 -4.33 10.76 -7.32
CA ILE A 155 -4.38 11.56 -6.10
C ILE A 155 -3.63 10.86 -4.96
N ILE A 156 -3.84 9.56 -4.75
CA ILE A 156 -3.16 8.78 -3.70
C ILE A 156 -1.64 8.84 -3.88
N LEU A 157 -1.13 8.61 -5.09
CA LEU A 157 0.30 8.66 -5.37
C LEU A 157 0.88 10.07 -5.17
N LEU A 158 0.11 11.12 -5.47
CA LEU A 158 0.52 12.50 -5.21
C LEU A 158 0.51 12.83 -3.70
N GLU A 159 -0.42 12.27 -2.92
CA GLU A 159 -0.39 12.36 -1.45
C GLU A 159 0.83 11.61 -0.90
N MET A 160 1.12 10.40 -1.38
CA MET A 160 2.30 9.63 -0.98
C MET A 160 3.60 10.36 -1.31
N PHE A 161 3.71 10.97 -2.48
CA PHE A 161 4.90 11.74 -2.86
C PHE A 161 5.05 13.03 -2.03
N SER A 162 3.97 13.77 -1.84
CA SER A 162 4.02 15.10 -1.20
C SER A 162 4.02 15.05 0.32
N GLY A 163 3.43 14.01 0.93
CA GLY A 163 3.10 13.97 2.35
C GLY A 163 1.92 14.88 2.75
N MET A 164 1.24 15.49 1.77
CA MET A 164 0.15 16.44 1.98
C MET A 164 -1.20 15.80 1.72
N LYS A 165 -2.22 16.22 2.48
CA LYS A 165 -3.61 15.93 2.17
C LYS A 165 -4.12 16.87 1.09
N LEU A 166 -4.56 16.31 -0.04
CA LEU A 166 -4.86 17.08 -1.25
C LEU A 166 -6.34 17.40 -1.43
N LYS A 167 -7.22 16.89 -0.56
CA LYS A 167 -8.67 17.08 -0.62
C LYS A 167 -9.11 18.52 -0.89
N HIS A 168 -8.50 19.51 -0.24
CA HIS A 168 -8.85 20.91 -0.45
C HIS A 168 -8.24 21.46 -1.74
N THR A 169 -7.01 21.07 -2.06
CA THR A 169 -6.30 21.45 -3.28
C THR A 169 -7.05 21.00 -4.53
N VAL A 170 -7.46 19.72 -4.62
CA VAL A 170 -8.13 19.17 -5.81
C VAL A 170 -9.51 19.79 -6.07
N ARG A 171 -10.13 20.41 -5.05
CA ARG A 171 -11.41 21.10 -5.17
C ARG A 171 -11.27 22.58 -5.51
N SER A 172 -10.05 23.11 -5.40
CA SER A 172 -9.78 24.53 -5.57
C SER A 172 -9.98 24.97 -7.02
N GLN A 173 -10.23 26.26 -7.23
CA GLN A 173 -10.39 26.79 -8.57
C GLN A 173 -9.06 26.79 -9.33
N GLU A 174 -7.94 26.91 -8.62
CA GLU A 174 -6.59 26.80 -9.16
C GLU A 174 -6.35 25.40 -9.74
N TRP A 175 -6.77 24.33 -9.04
CA TRP A 175 -6.68 22.97 -9.57
C TRP A 175 -7.48 22.80 -10.86
N LYS A 176 -8.73 23.27 -10.86
CA LYS A 176 -9.59 23.21 -12.05
C LYS A 176 -9.05 24.05 -13.21
N ALA A 177 -8.30 25.12 -12.92
CA ALA A 177 -7.70 25.95 -13.94
C ALA A 177 -6.44 25.32 -14.54
N ASN A 178 -5.56 24.74 -13.72
CA ASN A 178 -4.32 24.12 -14.18
C ASN A 178 -3.72 23.13 -13.17
N SER A 179 -4.30 21.94 -13.08
CA SER A 179 -3.82 20.83 -12.25
C SER A 179 -2.37 20.45 -12.57
N SER A 180 -1.99 20.44 -13.86
CA SER A 180 -0.64 20.10 -14.33
C SER A 180 0.44 21.02 -13.73
N ALA A 181 0.20 22.32 -13.69
CA ALA A 181 1.14 23.28 -13.09
C ALA A 181 1.24 23.14 -11.56
N ILE A 182 0.13 22.80 -10.89
CA ILE A 182 0.16 22.52 -9.44
C ILE A 182 0.97 21.26 -9.17
N ILE A 183 0.79 20.21 -9.96
CA ILE A 183 1.59 18.99 -9.87
C ILE A 183 3.07 19.31 -10.10
N ASP A 184 3.42 20.09 -11.13
CA ASP A 184 4.81 20.53 -11.35
C ASP A 184 5.37 21.28 -10.15
N HIS A 185 4.59 22.17 -9.54
CA HIS A 185 5.02 22.94 -8.38
C HIS A 185 5.26 22.05 -7.15
N ILE A 186 4.38 21.07 -6.90
CA ILE A 186 4.56 20.08 -5.83
C ILE A 186 5.87 19.32 -6.03
N PHE A 187 6.11 18.81 -7.25
CA PHE A 187 7.36 18.11 -7.56
C PHE A 187 8.59 19.01 -7.47
N ALA A 188 8.52 20.25 -7.94
CA ALA A 188 9.61 21.21 -7.83
C ALA A 188 9.95 21.53 -6.37
N SER A 189 8.95 21.70 -5.51
CA SER A 189 9.14 22.01 -4.09
C SER A 189 9.87 20.89 -3.33
N LYS A 190 9.64 19.62 -3.71
CA LYS A 190 10.33 18.44 -3.16
C LYS A 190 11.67 18.16 -3.83
N ALA A 191 11.82 18.43 -5.13
CA ALA A 191 13.05 18.18 -5.88
C ALA A 191 14.25 19.02 -5.39
N VAL A 192 14.00 20.18 -4.78
CA VAL A 192 15.03 20.98 -4.10
C VAL A 192 15.70 20.21 -2.94
N VAL A 193 15.07 19.15 -2.42
CA VAL A 193 15.57 18.34 -1.30
C VAL A 193 16.31 17.07 -1.78
N ASN A 194 16.04 16.54 -2.99
CA ASN A 194 16.64 15.29 -3.49
C ASN A 194 16.83 15.29 -5.02
N ALA A 195 17.92 15.90 -5.51
CA ALA A 195 18.20 16.09 -6.94
C ALA A 195 18.62 14.81 -7.71
N ALA A 196 18.90 13.70 -7.02
CA ALA A 196 19.43 12.47 -7.63
C ALA A 196 18.35 11.50 -8.13
N ILE A 197 17.08 11.72 -7.77
CA ILE A 197 15.99 10.78 -8.04
C ILE A 197 15.23 11.23 -9.31
N PRO A 198 15.00 10.34 -10.30
CA PRO A 198 14.20 10.65 -11.49
C PRO A 198 12.69 10.74 -11.16
N ALA A 199 12.30 11.67 -10.30
CA ALA A 199 10.93 11.90 -9.85
C ALA A 199 10.00 12.35 -11.01
N TYR A 200 10.57 12.83 -12.12
CA TYR A 200 9.81 13.23 -13.30
C TYR A 200 9.02 12.07 -13.93
N HIS A 201 9.52 10.84 -13.89
CA HIS A 201 8.76 9.70 -14.39
C HIS A 201 7.51 9.41 -13.56
N LEU A 202 7.58 9.55 -12.23
CA LEU A 202 6.41 9.48 -11.35
C LEU A 202 5.46 10.66 -11.60
N ARG A 203 5.99 11.88 -11.75
CA ARG A 203 5.20 13.07 -12.04
C ARG A 203 4.39 12.91 -13.32
N ASP A 204 5.04 12.45 -14.39
CA ASP A 204 4.40 12.32 -15.70
C ASP A 204 3.34 11.20 -15.67
N LEU A 205 3.61 10.10 -14.95
CA LEU A 205 2.61 9.07 -14.65
C LEU A 205 1.38 9.66 -13.93
N ILE A 206 1.59 10.37 -12.81
CA ILE A 206 0.50 11.01 -12.06
C ILE A 206 -0.29 11.99 -12.94
N LYS A 207 0.38 12.81 -13.77
CA LYS A 207 -0.29 13.73 -14.70
C LYS A 207 -1.19 13.00 -15.70
N SER A 208 -0.74 11.86 -16.22
CA SER A 208 -1.57 11.04 -17.13
C SER A 208 -2.76 10.37 -16.45
N MET A 209 -2.67 10.11 -15.14
CA MET A 209 -3.79 9.63 -14.30
C MET A 209 -4.76 10.76 -13.92
N LEU A 210 -4.29 12.00 -13.81
CA LEU A 210 -5.08 13.16 -13.38
C LEU A 210 -5.53 14.04 -14.55
N HIS A 211 -5.74 13.43 -15.71
CA HIS A 211 -6.34 14.11 -16.85
C HIS A 211 -7.85 14.31 -16.61
N ASP A 212 -8.35 15.54 -16.78
CA ASP A 212 -9.76 15.89 -16.55
C ASP A 212 -10.72 15.16 -17.51
N ASP A 213 -10.35 15.05 -18.79
CA ASP A 213 -11.06 14.21 -19.76
C ASP A 213 -10.78 12.72 -19.48
N PRO A 214 -11.78 11.93 -19.05
CA PRO A 214 -11.60 10.51 -18.74
C PRO A 214 -11.18 9.67 -19.94
N SER A 215 -11.53 10.08 -21.17
CA SER A 215 -11.14 9.35 -22.39
C SER A 215 -9.66 9.48 -22.74
N ARG A 216 -8.99 10.50 -22.19
CA ARG A 216 -7.55 10.75 -22.35
C ARG A 216 -6.74 10.30 -21.15
N ARG A 217 -7.42 9.87 -20.08
CA ARG A 217 -6.78 9.37 -18.87
C ARG A 217 -6.14 8.02 -19.15
N ILE A 218 -4.92 7.82 -18.68
CA ILE A 218 -4.16 6.60 -18.95
C ILE A 218 -4.89 5.37 -18.36
N PRO A 219 -5.12 4.29 -19.12
CA PRO A 219 -5.61 3.02 -18.57
C PRO A 219 -4.59 2.32 -17.69
N ALA A 220 -5.03 1.42 -16.81
CA ALA A 220 -4.15 0.73 -15.85
C ALA A 220 -3.05 -0.09 -16.53
N GLU A 221 -3.38 -0.83 -17.59
CA GLU A 221 -2.43 -1.64 -18.35
C GLU A 221 -1.33 -0.78 -18.99
N MET A 222 -1.70 0.40 -19.50
CA MET A 222 -0.76 1.33 -20.11
C MET A 222 0.09 2.06 -19.06
N ALA A 223 -0.49 2.33 -17.88
CA ALA A 223 0.21 2.93 -16.76
C ALA A 223 1.35 2.02 -16.24
N LEU A 224 1.14 0.69 -16.24
CA LEU A 224 2.17 -0.30 -15.89
C LEU A 224 3.40 -0.24 -16.82
N CYS A 225 3.24 0.24 -18.05
CA CYS A 225 4.36 0.44 -18.99
C CYS A 225 5.16 1.73 -18.75
N SER A 226 4.84 2.52 -17.71
CA SER A 226 5.58 3.74 -17.40
C SER A 226 7.06 3.46 -17.11
N PRO A 227 8.00 4.28 -17.64
CA PRO A 227 9.42 4.17 -17.30
C PRO A 227 9.71 4.32 -15.80
N PHE A 228 8.76 4.87 -15.03
CA PHE A 228 8.84 4.92 -13.57
C PHE A 228 9.14 3.54 -12.98
N PHE A 229 8.56 2.49 -13.55
CA PHE A 229 8.68 1.10 -13.10
C PHE A 229 9.98 0.41 -13.52
N SER A 230 10.83 1.06 -14.32
CA SER A 230 12.14 0.54 -14.72
C SER A 230 13.28 1.05 -13.83
N ILE A 231 13.00 1.98 -12.92
CA ILE A 231 14.02 2.53 -12.01
C ILE A 231 14.19 1.59 -10.81
N PRO A 232 15.41 1.10 -10.52
CA PRO A 232 15.65 0.23 -9.38
C PRO A 232 15.81 1.05 -8.10
N PHE A 233 14.69 1.40 -7.46
CA PHE A 233 14.75 1.94 -6.10
C PHE A 233 15.07 0.81 -5.11
N ALA A 234 15.88 1.11 -4.10
CA ALA A 234 16.09 0.22 -2.97
C ALA A 234 15.25 0.71 -1.77
N PRO A 235 14.72 -0.19 -0.93
CA PRO A 235 13.99 0.20 0.27
C PRO A 235 14.92 0.96 1.23
N HIS A 236 14.40 2.03 1.84
CA HIS A 236 15.07 2.69 2.95
C HIS A 236 14.86 1.89 4.25
N ILE A 237 15.72 2.09 5.26
CA ILE A 237 15.54 1.41 6.56
C ILE A 237 14.17 1.68 7.18
N GLU A 238 13.62 2.88 6.97
CA GLU A 238 12.28 3.27 7.42
C GLU A 238 11.18 2.42 6.75
N ASP A 239 11.34 2.11 5.45
CA ASP A 239 10.40 1.25 4.73
C ASP A 239 10.38 -0.15 5.34
N LEU A 240 11.58 -0.68 5.63
CA LEU A 240 11.79 -1.98 6.28
C LEU A 240 11.33 -2.01 7.74
N VAL A 241 11.09 -0.86 8.38
CA VAL A 241 10.49 -0.80 9.72
C VAL A 241 8.96 -0.75 9.63
N MET A 242 8.42 -0.14 8.58
CA MET A 242 6.98 0.10 8.42
C MET A 242 6.22 -1.07 7.79
N LEU A 243 6.86 -1.87 6.93
CA LEU A 243 6.22 -3.00 6.25
C LEU A 243 6.59 -4.32 6.92
N PRO A 244 5.69 -4.93 7.72
CA PRO A 244 5.96 -6.22 8.35
C PRO A 244 6.14 -7.33 7.32
N THR A 245 7.03 -8.27 7.62
CA THR A 245 7.15 -9.57 6.93
C THR A 245 7.27 -10.67 7.99
N PRO A 246 7.09 -11.95 7.67
CA PRO A 246 7.39 -13.05 8.59
C PRO A 246 8.86 -13.09 9.04
N VAL A 247 9.76 -12.42 8.33
CA VAL A 247 11.19 -12.38 8.62
C VAL A 247 11.53 -11.12 9.40
N LEU A 248 12.11 -11.30 10.58
CA LEU A 248 12.66 -10.23 11.40
C LEU A 248 14.17 -10.14 11.19
N ARG A 249 14.68 -8.98 10.81
CA ARG A 249 16.10 -8.66 10.75
C ARG A 249 16.52 -7.89 11.99
N LEU A 250 17.42 -8.47 12.77
CA LEU A 250 18.07 -7.83 13.91
C LEU A 250 19.46 -7.33 13.51
N LEU A 251 19.70 -6.04 13.77
CA LEU A 251 20.97 -5.36 13.56
C LEU A 251 21.62 -5.07 14.92
N ASN A 252 22.95 -4.99 14.92
CA ASN A 252 23.77 -4.71 16.11
C ASN A 252 23.61 -5.75 17.23
N VAL A 253 23.33 -7.01 16.88
CA VAL A 253 23.25 -8.10 17.85
C VAL A 253 24.63 -8.73 18.08
N LEU A 254 25.47 -8.81 17.04
CA LEU A 254 26.73 -9.56 17.07
C LEU A 254 27.95 -8.67 16.83
N ASP A 255 29.05 -8.98 17.51
CA ASP A 255 30.40 -8.56 17.11
C ASP A 255 31.03 -9.53 16.11
N ASP A 256 31.96 -9.02 15.30
CA ASP A 256 32.65 -9.83 14.26
C ASP A 256 33.42 -11.01 14.85
N ASP A 257 33.86 -10.90 16.10
CA ASP A 257 34.64 -11.92 16.80
C ASP A 257 33.82 -13.21 17.03
N TYR A 258 32.50 -13.10 17.31
CA TYR A 258 31.60 -14.24 17.49
C TYR A 258 31.42 -15.08 16.22
N LEU A 259 31.76 -14.55 15.04
CA LEU A 259 31.57 -15.24 13.76
C LEU A 259 32.75 -16.14 13.38
N GLU A 260 33.91 -15.99 14.04
CA GLU A 260 35.13 -16.73 13.73
C GLU A 260 35.31 -17.99 14.58
N ASN A 261 34.66 -18.04 15.75
CA ASN A 261 34.65 -19.19 16.65
C ASN A 261 33.32 -19.97 16.53
N GLU A 262 33.36 -21.25 16.17
CA GLU A 262 32.15 -22.09 16.00
C GLU A 262 31.37 -22.29 17.32
N GLU A 263 32.05 -22.39 18.47
CA GLU A 263 31.38 -22.58 19.76
C GLU A 263 30.59 -21.31 20.16
N GLU A 264 31.23 -20.15 20.02
CA GLU A 264 30.58 -18.85 20.26
C GLU A 264 29.45 -18.56 19.27
N TYR A 265 29.61 -18.99 18.01
CA TYR A 265 28.56 -18.87 17.00
C TYR A 265 27.33 -19.71 17.35
N GLU A 266 27.52 -20.97 17.77
CA GLU A 266 26.43 -21.85 18.19
C GLU A 266 25.70 -21.29 19.42
N ASP A 267 26.43 -20.85 20.44
CA ASP A 267 25.86 -20.26 21.67
C ASP A 267 24.98 -19.04 21.36
N VAL A 268 25.47 -18.12 20.53
CA VAL A 268 24.75 -16.93 20.09
C VAL A 268 23.46 -17.30 19.35
N VAL A 269 23.53 -18.27 18.45
CA VAL A 269 22.38 -18.70 17.65
C VAL A 269 21.31 -19.31 18.56
N GLU A 270 21.71 -20.09 19.56
CA GLU A 270 20.81 -20.63 20.57
C GLU A 270 20.17 -19.52 21.41
N ASP A 271 20.95 -18.57 21.93
CA ASP A 271 20.46 -17.44 22.73
C ASP A 271 19.43 -16.58 21.97
N VAL A 272 19.74 -16.23 20.71
CA VAL A 272 18.81 -15.43 19.88
C VAL A 272 17.55 -16.23 19.59
N LYS A 273 17.66 -17.53 19.34
CA LYS A 273 16.51 -18.41 19.10
C LYS A 273 15.62 -18.51 20.34
N GLU A 274 16.19 -18.74 21.52
CA GLU A 274 15.45 -18.81 22.78
C GLU A 274 14.74 -17.48 23.11
N GLU A 275 15.41 -16.36 22.89
CA GLU A 275 14.80 -15.04 23.10
C GLU A 275 13.66 -14.78 22.10
N CYS A 276 13.84 -15.14 20.82
CA CYS A 276 12.84 -14.93 19.78
C CYS A 276 11.62 -15.86 19.93
N GLN A 277 11.80 -17.08 20.43
CA GLN A 277 10.70 -18.02 20.69
C GLN A 277 9.68 -17.51 21.73
N LYS A 278 10.01 -16.47 22.50
CA LYS A 278 9.08 -15.82 23.44
C LYS A 278 7.95 -15.05 22.75
N TYR A 279 8.12 -14.69 21.47
CA TYR A 279 7.14 -13.90 20.71
C TYR A 279 6.28 -14.74 19.77
N GLY A 280 6.76 -15.92 19.37
CA GLY A 280 6.02 -16.85 18.53
C GLY A 280 6.91 -17.99 18.02
N PRO A 281 6.33 -18.95 17.26
CA PRO A 281 7.09 -20.07 16.71
C PRO A 281 8.11 -19.58 15.67
N VAL A 282 9.39 -19.84 15.94
CA VAL A 282 10.49 -19.61 15.00
C VAL A 282 10.61 -20.79 14.03
N VAL A 283 10.47 -20.52 12.74
CA VAL A 283 10.58 -21.49 11.64
C VAL A 283 12.04 -21.70 11.26
N SER A 284 12.78 -20.61 11.07
CA SER A 284 14.20 -20.64 10.72
C SER A 284 14.94 -19.44 11.31
N LEU A 285 16.26 -19.59 11.47
CA LEU A 285 17.16 -18.55 11.92
C LEU A 285 18.43 -18.61 11.08
N LEU A 286 18.85 -17.47 10.52
CA LEU A 286 20.04 -17.33 9.69
C LEU A 286 20.93 -16.20 10.22
N VAL A 287 22.21 -16.53 10.43
CA VAL A 287 23.27 -15.55 10.73
C VAL A 287 24.36 -15.71 9.66
N PRO A 288 24.42 -14.81 8.66
CA PRO A 288 25.46 -14.87 7.63
C PRO A 288 26.85 -14.62 8.22
N LYS A 289 27.81 -15.51 7.91
CA LYS A 289 29.24 -15.35 8.27
C LYS A 289 30.00 -14.48 7.26
N GLU A 290 29.45 -14.31 6.06
CA GLU A 290 30.04 -13.55 4.94
C GLU A 290 29.09 -12.47 4.43
N ASN A 291 29.63 -11.55 3.63
CA ASN A 291 28.83 -10.52 2.99
C ASN A 291 28.07 -11.06 1.77
N PRO A 292 26.87 -10.53 1.47
CA PRO A 292 26.15 -9.48 2.20
C PRO A 292 25.45 -10.01 3.46
N GLY A 293 25.32 -9.15 4.49
CA GLY A 293 24.56 -9.47 5.71
C GLY A 293 25.37 -10.01 6.87
N ARG A 294 26.72 -9.98 6.79
CA ARG A 294 27.59 -10.35 7.92
C ARG A 294 27.21 -9.56 9.18
N GLY A 295 27.10 -10.26 10.31
CA GLY A 295 26.76 -9.66 11.61
C GLY A 295 25.28 -9.29 11.79
N GLN A 296 24.42 -9.65 10.83
CA GLN A 296 22.97 -9.49 10.94
C GLN A 296 22.32 -10.83 11.30
N VAL A 297 21.21 -10.78 12.03
CA VAL A 297 20.44 -11.99 12.36
C VAL A 297 19.07 -11.90 11.70
N PHE A 298 18.68 -12.95 10.98
CA PHE A 298 17.38 -13.07 10.34
C PHE A 298 16.60 -14.18 11.02
N VAL A 299 15.40 -13.87 11.50
CA VAL A 299 14.53 -14.79 12.24
C VAL A 299 13.21 -14.89 11.51
N GLU A 300 12.90 -16.04 10.95
CA GLU A 300 11.63 -16.31 10.28
C GLU A 300 10.62 -16.85 11.31
N TYR A 301 9.50 -16.16 11.45
CA TYR A 301 8.36 -16.59 12.26
C TYR A 301 7.31 -17.29 11.40
N ALA A 302 6.44 -18.08 12.03
CA ALA A 302 5.35 -18.77 11.34
C ALA A 302 4.28 -17.83 10.74
N ASN A 303 4.23 -16.57 11.19
CA ASN A 303 3.38 -15.52 10.65
C ASN A 303 3.97 -14.14 10.96
N ALA A 304 3.57 -13.13 10.18
CA ALA A 304 4.02 -11.76 10.35
C ALA A 304 3.51 -11.07 11.63
N GLY A 305 2.46 -11.60 12.27
CA GLY A 305 1.97 -11.08 13.55
C GLY A 305 3.01 -11.26 14.67
N ASP A 306 3.62 -12.44 14.73
CA ASP A 306 4.65 -12.79 15.72
C ASP A 306 5.94 -11.99 15.47
N SER A 307 6.37 -11.87 14.21
CA SER A 307 7.54 -11.05 13.86
C SER A 307 7.34 -9.58 14.22
N LYS A 308 6.13 -9.04 14.01
CA LYS A 308 5.77 -7.67 14.38
C LYS A 308 5.74 -7.46 15.89
N ALA A 309 5.27 -8.45 16.65
CA ALA A 309 5.33 -8.42 18.11
C ALA A 309 6.78 -8.42 18.61
N ALA A 310 7.64 -9.25 18.01
CA ALA A 310 9.06 -9.31 18.30
C ALA A 310 9.77 -7.99 17.95
N GLN A 311 9.54 -7.43 16.76
CA GLN A 311 10.10 -6.14 16.32
C GLN A 311 9.86 -5.02 17.34
N LYS A 312 8.61 -4.91 17.81
CA LYS A 312 8.18 -3.88 18.77
C LYS A 312 8.86 -4.02 20.14
N LEU A 313 9.17 -5.24 20.56
CA LEU A 313 9.70 -5.53 21.89
C LEU A 313 11.22 -5.67 21.93
N LEU A 314 11.85 -6.05 20.81
CA LEU A 314 13.30 -6.22 20.68
C LEU A 314 14.00 -4.91 20.27
N THR A 315 13.36 -4.07 19.46
CA THR A 315 13.94 -2.77 19.08
C THR A 315 14.21 -1.92 20.32
N GLY A 316 15.45 -1.44 20.45
CA GLY A 316 15.89 -0.61 21.57
C GLY A 316 16.29 -1.38 22.83
N ARG A 317 16.28 -2.72 22.81
CA ARG A 317 16.92 -3.52 23.87
C ARG A 317 18.43 -3.45 23.76
N MET A 318 19.11 -3.65 24.90
CA MET A 318 20.55 -3.79 24.92
C MET A 318 20.95 -5.26 24.79
N PHE A 319 21.89 -5.53 23.88
CA PHE A 319 22.59 -6.80 23.76
C PHE A 319 24.09 -6.49 23.69
N ASP A 320 24.87 -7.04 24.61
CA ASP A 320 26.30 -6.77 24.79
C ASP A 320 26.68 -5.26 24.75
N GLY A 321 25.88 -4.43 25.44
CA GLY A 321 26.08 -2.98 25.51
C GLY A 321 25.69 -2.19 24.25
N LYS A 322 25.18 -2.84 23.20
CA LYS A 322 24.67 -2.20 21.97
C LYS A 322 23.16 -2.22 21.91
N PHE A 323 22.57 -1.21 21.28
CA PHE A 323 21.14 -1.17 21.02
C PHE A 323 20.79 -2.00 19.78
N VAL A 324 19.89 -2.96 19.97
CA VAL A 324 19.33 -3.76 18.88
C VAL A 324 18.38 -2.89 18.06
N VAL A 325 18.55 -2.92 16.74
CA VAL A 325 17.58 -2.34 15.80
C VAL A 325 16.91 -3.50 15.08
N ALA A 326 15.59 -3.63 15.21
CA ALA A 326 14.84 -4.65 14.50
C ALA A 326 14.07 -4.02 13.33
N THR A 327 14.29 -4.57 12.14
CA THR A 327 13.52 -4.27 10.93
C THR A 327 12.95 -5.56 10.38
N PHE A 328 12.12 -5.47 9.35
CA PHE A 328 11.78 -6.58 8.49
C PHE A 328 12.78 -6.68 7.33
#